data_AF-A0A369QNC3-F1
#
_entry.id   AF-A0A369QNC3-F1
#
_cell.length_a   1.000
_cell.length_b   1.000
_cell.length_c   1.000
_cell.angle_alpha   90.00
_cell.angle_beta   90.00
_cell.angle_gamma   90.00
#
_symmetry.space_group_name_H-M   'P 1'
#
loop_
_entity.id
_entity.type
_entity.pdbx_description
1 polymer ?
#
loop_
_entity_poly.entity_id
_entity_poly.type
_entity_poly.pdbx_seq_one_letter_code
_entity_poly.pdbx_strand_id
1 'polypeptide(L)'
;MIRLAALFCGLFFWGQSVVAFPAATATFFSKRGESFQFIFDGRFVNRGATNVIRLHDIPAGFHIAEFRIPSRRGVLVHRTKVFLEAGRQSEFMLQVMGYGHQAFVQKVAEKPLYRAYPDRRPSLPRYPQPGTYDDTDYPRDNDSYQLPEETDNNYGTDQCRDVLDNQQIDRLLQSMATKRSESSKESIARQALSQNSILAEDLKAILEQFQYEDTRLNFAKFAYNATCDRRNFYVVNDAFSYETSIRELEQYINQR
;
A
#
# COMPACT_ATOMS: atom_id res chain seq x y z
N MET A 1 18.24 76.09 -24.79
CA MET A 1 17.55 75.97 -23.48
C MET A 1 16.89 74.61 -23.40
N ILE A 2 17.52 73.66 -22.72
CA ILE A 2 17.04 72.27 -22.55
C ILE A 2 16.35 72.20 -21.19
N ARG A 3 15.07 71.83 -21.13
CA ARG A 3 14.38 71.52 -19.87
C ARG A 3 14.24 70.00 -19.75
N LEU A 4 15.06 69.43 -18.86
CA LEU A 4 14.90 68.10 -18.30
C LEU A 4 13.62 68.08 -17.44
N ALA A 5 12.71 67.14 -17.69
CA ALA A 5 11.65 66.78 -16.74
C ALA A 5 12.03 65.43 -16.12
N ALA A 6 12.30 65.44 -14.82
CA ALA A 6 12.74 64.28 -14.06
C ALA A 6 11.58 63.31 -13.77
N LEU A 7 11.89 62.04 -14.01
CA LEU A 7 11.10 60.83 -13.73
C LEU A 7 11.03 60.60 -12.20
N PHE A 8 9.84 60.52 -11.63
CA PHE A 8 9.61 59.90 -10.32
C PHE A 8 8.85 58.59 -10.53
N CYS A 9 9.59 57.50 -10.70
CA CYS A 9 9.03 56.15 -10.72
C CYS A 9 9.00 55.65 -9.26
N GLY A 10 7.85 55.76 -8.61
CA GLY A 10 7.63 55.20 -7.28
C GLY A 10 7.60 53.68 -7.34
N LEU A 11 8.66 53.03 -6.89
CA LEU A 11 8.70 51.58 -6.66
C LEU A 11 7.81 51.25 -5.45
N PHE A 12 6.55 50.90 -5.72
CA PHE A 12 5.68 50.24 -4.77
C PHE A 12 6.20 48.81 -4.55
N PHE A 13 7.08 48.62 -3.58
CA PHE A 13 7.44 47.31 -3.05
C PHE A 13 6.24 46.79 -2.26
N TRP A 14 5.35 46.07 -2.93
CA TRP A 14 4.33 45.26 -2.25
C TRP A 14 5.08 44.18 -1.48
N GLY A 15 5.19 44.35 -0.16
CA GLY A 15 5.64 43.31 0.74
C GLY A 15 4.74 42.11 0.57
N GLN A 16 5.24 41.04 -0.04
CA GLN A 16 4.53 39.77 -0.03
C GLN A 16 4.63 39.20 1.37
N SER A 17 3.57 39.38 2.16
CA SER A 17 3.37 38.56 3.35
C SER A 17 3.33 37.11 2.89
N VAL A 18 4.36 36.35 3.26
CA VAL A 18 4.34 34.88 3.10
C VAL A 18 3.30 34.38 4.09
N VAL A 19 2.09 34.12 3.62
CA VAL A 19 1.05 33.45 4.42
C VAL A 19 1.54 32.03 4.66
N ALA A 20 1.91 31.73 5.89
CA ALA A 20 2.25 30.37 6.30
C ALA A 20 0.95 29.55 6.28
N PHE A 21 0.78 28.71 5.26
CA PHE A 21 -0.29 27.72 5.26
C PHE A 21 0.00 26.69 6.35
N PRO A 22 -1.00 26.32 7.17
CA PRO A 22 -0.79 25.31 8.19
C PRO A 22 -0.37 23.99 7.52
N ALA A 23 0.67 23.37 8.07
CA ALA A 23 1.21 22.12 7.55
C ALA A 23 0.25 20.94 7.77
N ALA A 24 0.20 20.04 6.79
CA ALA A 24 -0.49 18.76 6.82
C ALA A 24 0.48 17.64 6.42
N THR A 25 0.14 16.42 6.82
CA THR A 25 0.88 15.21 6.43
C THR A 25 -0.07 14.33 5.63
N ALA A 26 0.42 13.71 4.56
CA ALA A 26 -0.36 12.81 3.74
C ALA A 26 0.40 11.51 3.48
N THR A 27 -0.26 10.38 3.69
CA THR A 27 0.24 9.08 3.26
C THR A 27 -0.61 8.58 2.10
N PHE A 28 0.02 8.17 1.02
CA PHE A 28 -0.62 7.54 -0.13
C PHE A 28 -0.08 6.12 -0.24
N PHE A 29 -0.96 5.12 -0.26
CA PHE A 29 -0.54 3.72 -0.38
C PHE A 29 -1.49 2.95 -1.29
N SER A 30 -1.00 1.88 -1.90
CA SER A 30 -1.84 0.97 -2.68
C SER A 30 -2.47 -0.09 -1.76
N LYS A 31 -3.76 -0.39 -1.98
CA LYS A 31 -4.51 -1.45 -1.26
C LYS A 31 -3.87 -2.83 -1.47
N ARG A 32 -3.45 -3.13 -2.70
CA ARG A 32 -2.93 -4.46 -3.08
C ARG A 32 -1.42 -4.51 -3.16
N GLY A 33 -0.72 -3.38 -3.01
CA GLY A 33 0.74 -3.30 -3.14
C GLY A 33 1.24 -3.00 -4.55
N GLU A 34 0.38 -2.55 -5.47
CA GLU A 34 0.81 -2.05 -6.77
C GLU A 34 1.83 -0.91 -6.59
N SER A 35 2.97 -1.04 -7.25
CA SER A 35 3.94 0.06 -7.32
C SER A 35 3.38 1.16 -8.22
N PHE A 36 3.52 2.42 -7.81
CA PHE A 36 3.16 3.58 -8.61
C PHE A 36 4.26 4.64 -8.58
N GLN A 37 4.43 5.34 -9.69
CA GLN A 37 5.09 6.64 -9.66
C GLN A 37 4.05 7.67 -9.22
N PHE A 38 4.49 8.62 -8.40
CA PHE A 38 3.64 9.60 -7.75
C PHE A 38 4.06 11.01 -8.12
N ILE A 39 3.11 11.78 -8.61
CA ILE A 39 3.26 13.17 -8.95
C ILE A 39 2.28 13.96 -8.09
N PHE A 40 2.81 14.91 -7.34
CA PHE A 40 2.03 15.75 -6.42
C PHE A 40 2.19 17.21 -6.83
N ASP A 41 1.07 17.87 -7.14
CA ASP A 41 1.02 19.24 -7.68
C ASP A 41 1.96 19.46 -8.89
N GLY A 42 2.04 18.45 -9.76
CA GLY A 42 2.86 18.48 -10.98
C GLY A 42 4.35 18.16 -10.77
N ARG A 43 4.77 17.82 -9.54
CA ARG A 43 6.16 17.44 -9.23
C ARG A 43 6.26 15.96 -8.93
N PHE A 44 7.26 15.29 -9.53
CA PHE A 44 7.58 13.91 -9.19
C PHE A 44 8.07 13.83 -7.74
N VAL A 45 7.43 12.97 -6.95
CA VAL A 45 7.81 12.73 -5.56
C VAL A 45 8.80 11.58 -5.45
N ASN A 46 8.55 10.48 -6.17
CA ASN A 46 9.44 9.32 -6.21
C ASN A 46 10.12 9.19 -7.58
N ARG A 47 11.40 8.79 -7.57
CA ARG A 47 12.18 8.52 -8.79
C ARG A 47 11.91 7.11 -9.34
N GLY A 48 11.62 6.15 -8.46
CA GLY A 48 11.20 4.78 -8.79
C GLY A 48 9.79 4.50 -8.28
N ALA A 49 9.08 3.56 -8.89
CA ALA A 49 7.72 3.20 -8.48
C ALA A 49 7.75 2.51 -7.10
N THR A 50 6.91 2.98 -6.18
CA THR A 50 6.76 2.43 -4.82
C THR A 50 5.27 2.20 -4.54
N ASN A 51 4.94 1.35 -3.57
CA ASN A 51 3.56 1.09 -3.17
C ASN A 51 3.07 2.01 -2.03
N VAL A 52 3.96 2.83 -1.47
CA VAL A 52 3.67 3.81 -0.42
C VAL A 52 4.51 5.08 -0.61
N ILE A 53 3.91 6.22 -0.27
CA ILE A 53 4.52 7.54 -0.22
C ILE A 53 4.04 8.25 1.05
N ARG A 54 4.97 8.86 1.78
CA ARG A 54 4.67 9.72 2.93
C ARG A 54 5.19 11.12 2.62
N LEU A 55 4.29 12.09 2.71
CA LEU A 55 4.57 13.49 2.50
C LEU A 55 4.35 14.23 3.81
N HIS A 56 5.31 15.07 4.18
CA HIS A 56 5.30 15.90 5.38
C HIS A 56 5.33 17.38 4.98
N ASP A 57 4.93 18.25 5.90
CA ASP A 57 5.02 19.72 5.76
C ASP A 57 4.35 20.27 4.49
N ILE A 58 3.23 19.67 4.10
CA ILE A 58 2.47 20.08 2.92
C ILE A 58 1.55 21.24 3.30
N PRO A 59 1.42 22.31 2.49
CA PRO A 59 0.39 23.32 2.70
C PRO A 59 -0.99 22.67 2.83
N ALA A 60 -1.83 23.07 3.78
CA ALA A 60 -3.21 22.62 3.81
C ALA A 60 -4.01 23.17 2.61
N GLY A 61 -5.00 22.41 2.16
CA GLY A 61 -5.86 22.80 1.04
C GLY A 61 -6.05 21.69 0.03
N PHE A 62 -6.40 22.08 -1.20
CA PHE A 62 -6.60 21.14 -2.30
C PHE A 62 -5.32 20.94 -3.10
N HIS A 63 -4.99 19.68 -3.34
CA HIS A 63 -3.82 19.27 -4.11
C HIS A 63 -4.22 18.32 -5.23
N ILE A 64 -3.38 18.23 -6.24
CA ILE A 64 -3.52 17.26 -7.32
C ILE A 64 -2.57 16.09 -7.05
N ALA A 65 -3.13 14.90 -6.95
CA ALA A 65 -2.40 13.65 -6.85
C ALA A 65 -2.55 12.88 -8.17
N GLU A 66 -1.43 12.61 -8.83
CA GLU A 66 -1.36 11.77 -10.03
C GLU A 66 -0.54 10.51 -9.76
N PHE A 67 -1.17 9.37 -10.04
CA PHE A 67 -0.60 8.03 -9.91
C PHE A 67 -0.36 7.47 -11.29
N ARG A 68 0.85 6.97 -11.52
CA ARG A 68 1.21 6.24 -12.73
C ARG A 68 1.57 4.82 -12.34
N ILE A 69 0.69 3.90 -12.66
CA ILE A 69 0.75 2.50 -12.22
C ILE A 69 1.21 1.67 -13.42
N PRO A 70 2.43 1.10 -13.38
CA PRO A 70 2.88 0.18 -14.42
C PRO A 70 1.93 -1.02 -14.53
N SER A 71 1.58 -1.38 -15.75
CA SER A 71 0.75 -2.55 -16.06
C SER A 71 1.31 -3.27 -17.30
N ARG A 72 0.81 -4.48 -17.58
CA ARG A 72 1.23 -5.23 -18.78
C ARG A 72 0.94 -4.52 -20.11
N ARG A 73 -0.04 -3.61 -20.13
CA ARG A 73 -0.44 -2.87 -21.34
C ARG A 73 0.15 -1.46 -21.39
N GLY A 74 1.11 -1.14 -20.51
CA GLY A 74 1.74 0.17 -20.43
C GLY A 74 1.62 0.78 -19.05
N VAL A 75 1.12 2.01 -18.96
CA VAL A 75 1.00 2.74 -17.69
C VAL A 75 -0.44 3.22 -17.52
N LEU A 76 -1.09 2.78 -16.45
CA LEU A 76 -2.38 3.33 -16.03
C LEU A 76 -2.14 4.64 -15.31
N VAL A 77 -2.70 5.74 -15.82
CA VAL A 77 -2.59 7.06 -15.20
C VAL A 77 -3.91 7.41 -14.53
N HIS A 78 -3.86 7.72 -13.24
CA HIS A 78 -5.01 8.19 -12.47
C HIS A 78 -4.71 9.51 -11.79
N ARG A 79 -5.50 10.53 -12.08
CA ARG A 79 -5.35 11.88 -11.54
C ARG A 79 -6.58 12.24 -10.73
N THR A 80 -6.37 12.70 -9.49
CA THR A 80 -7.45 13.05 -8.57
C THR A 80 -7.10 14.29 -7.76
N LYS A 81 -8.14 14.98 -7.27
CA LYS A 81 -8.01 16.13 -6.37
C LYS A 81 -8.21 15.65 -4.94
N VAL A 82 -7.24 15.92 -4.07
CA VAL A 82 -7.28 15.54 -2.65
C VAL A 82 -7.31 16.77 -1.78
N PHE A 83 -7.99 16.69 -0.64
CA PHE A 83 -8.05 17.76 0.35
C PHE A 83 -7.29 17.37 1.62
N LEU A 84 -6.35 18.22 2.01
CA LEU A 84 -5.54 18.08 3.21
C LEU A 84 -5.97 19.12 4.24
N GLU A 85 -6.41 18.66 5.39
CA GLU A 85 -6.79 19.53 6.49
C GLU A 85 -5.56 19.99 7.29
N ALA A 86 -5.58 21.26 7.68
CA ALA A 86 -4.57 21.89 8.53
C ALA A 86 -4.32 21.09 9.81
N GLY A 87 -3.06 20.75 10.09
CA GLY A 87 -2.69 20.06 11.32
C GLY A 87 -3.20 18.62 11.40
N ARG A 88 -3.53 17.99 10.26
CA ARG A 88 -3.96 16.59 10.20
C ARG A 88 -3.04 15.74 9.34
N GLN A 89 -2.99 14.46 9.72
CA GLN A 89 -2.43 13.37 8.93
C GLN A 89 -3.57 12.67 8.20
N SER A 90 -3.63 12.80 6.88
CA SER A 90 -4.58 12.07 6.03
C SER A 90 -3.91 10.84 5.42
N GLU A 91 -4.64 9.73 5.37
CA GLU A 91 -4.22 8.51 4.69
C GLU A 91 -5.15 8.26 3.49
N PHE A 92 -4.56 8.09 2.31
CA PHE A 92 -5.25 7.84 1.06
C PHE A 92 -4.84 6.47 0.51
N MET A 93 -5.84 5.67 0.19
CA MET A 93 -5.68 4.35 -0.39
C MET A 93 -5.99 4.40 -1.88
N LEU A 94 -5.02 3.99 -2.69
CA LEU A 94 -5.18 3.69 -4.11
C LEU A 94 -5.68 2.26 -4.27
N GLN A 95 -6.77 2.07 -5.00
CA GLN A 95 -7.30 0.76 -5.35
C GLN A 95 -7.43 0.66 -6.87
N VAL A 96 -6.75 -0.33 -7.46
CA VAL A 96 -6.85 -0.64 -8.89
C VAL A 96 -7.91 -1.71 -9.09
N MET A 97 -8.83 -1.47 -10.04
CA MET A 97 -10.00 -2.30 -10.32
C MET A 97 -10.06 -2.67 -11.81
N GLY A 98 -10.88 -3.67 -12.14
CA GLY A 98 -11.19 -4.04 -13.53
C GLY A 98 -9.96 -4.43 -14.34
N TYR A 99 -9.13 -5.35 -13.83
CA TYR A 99 -7.92 -5.85 -14.50
C TYR A 99 -6.86 -4.77 -14.81
N GLY A 100 -6.71 -3.76 -13.96
CA GLY A 100 -5.69 -2.72 -14.18
C GLY A 100 -6.12 -1.62 -15.15
N HIS A 101 -7.43 -1.46 -15.40
CA HIS A 101 -7.97 -0.44 -16.30
C HIS A 101 -8.48 0.80 -15.57
N GLN A 102 -8.84 0.67 -14.30
CA GLN A 102 -9.37 1.76 -13.51
C GLN A 102 -8.65 1.80 -12.17
N ALA A 103 -8.47 3.02 -11.66
CA ALA A 103 -7.94 3.26 -10.34
C ALA A 103 -8.85 4.26 -9.64
N PHE A 104 -8.99 4.08 -8.33
CA PHE A 104 -9.75 4.93 -7.45
C PHE A 104 -8.90 5.26 -6.23
N VAL A 105 -9.06 6.47 -5.72
CA VAL A 105 -8.36 6.93 -4.51
C VAL A 105 -9.40 7.33 -3.49
N GLN A 106 -9.28 6.77 -2.29
CA GLN A 106 -10.19 7.05 -1.17
C GLN A 106 -9.38 7.53 0.03
N LYS A 107 -9.90 8.52 0.76
CA LYS A 107 -9.36 8.87 2.08
C LYS A 107 -9.88 7.81 3.07
N VAL A 108 -8.96 7.07 3.70
CA VAL A 108 -9.28 5.95 4.59
C VAL A 108 -9.04 6.25 6.06
N ALA A 109 -8.19 7.23 6.37
CA ALA A 109 -8.00 7.70 7.73
C ALA A 109 -7.64 9.18 7.78
N GLU A 110 -7.97 9.81 8.90
CA GLU A 110 -7.59 11.18 9.22
C GLU A 110 -7.35 11.29 10.72
N LYS A 111 -6.13 11.68 11.10
CA LYS A 111 -5.66 11.72 12.50
C LYS A 111 -5.09 13.12 12.80
N PRO A 112 -5.20 13.64 14.03
CA PRO A 112 -4.55 14.89 14.40
C PRO A 112 -3.02 14.73 14.36
N LEU A 113 -2.31 15.73 13.83
CA LEU A 113 -0.87 15.83 14.00
C LEU A 113 -0.58 16.29 15.43
N TYR A 114 -0.24 15.35 16.30
CA TYR A 114 0.29 15.70 17.62
C TYR A 114 1.59 16.48 17.42
N ARG A 115 1.59 17.77 17.78
CA ARG A 115 2.85 18.50 17.98
C ARG A 115 3.63 17.74 19.05
N ALA A 116 4.88 17.38 18.74
CA ALA A 116 5.80 16.91 19.76
C ALA A 116 5.74 17.90 20.93
N TYR A 117 5.33 17.41 22.10
CA TYR A 117 5.46 18.20 23.32
C TYR A 117 6.94 18.61 23.43
N PRO A 118 7.26 19.89 23.69
CA PRO A 118 8.63 20.27 23.93
C PRO A 118 9.15 19.44 25.09
N ASP A 119 10.12 18.59 24.78
CA ASP A 119 10.75 17.65 25.70
C ASP A 119 11.52 18.49 26.74
N ARG A 120 10.83 19.00 27.77
CA ARG A 120 11.49 19.49 28.98
C ARG A 120 11.98 18.28 29.75
N ARG A 121 13.01 17.62 29.22
CA ARG A 121 13.78 16.65 30.01
C ARG A 121 14.54 17.45 31.08
N PRO A 122 14.36 17.17 32.37
CA PRO A 122 15.31 17.63 33.38
C PRO A 122 16.69 17.11 32.99
N SER A 123 17.71 17.98 32.99
CA SER A 123 19.08 17.54 32.76
C SER A 123 19.48 16.52 33.83
N LEU A 124 19.77 15.29 33.40
CA LEU A 124 20.27 14.23 34.28
C LEU A 124 21.64 14.63 34.85
N PRO A 125 21.98 14.23 36.09
CA PRO A 125 23.29 14.49 36.68
C PRO A 125 24.42 13.87 35.85
N ARG A 126 25.49 14.64 35.64
CA ARG A 126 26.68 14.20 34.89
C ARG A 126 27.48 13.20 35.73
N TYR A 127 27.46 11.93 35.37
CA TYR A 127 28.37 10.94 35.95
C TYR A 127 29.78 11.08 35.37
N PRO A 128 30.85 10.87 36.16
CA PRO A 128 32.23 10.89 35.68
C PRO A 128 32.51 9.71 34.73
N GLN A 129 33.10 9.99 33.57
CA GLN A 129 33.53 8.98 32.60
C GLN A 129 34.81 8.28 33.11
N PRO A 130 34.88 6.93 33.14
CA PRO A 130 36.12 6.21 33.40
C PRO A 130 37.12 6.36 32.24
N GLY A 131 38.40 6.42 32.60
CA GLY A 131 39.51 6.80 31.72
C GLY A 131 39.82 5.84 30.57
N THR A 132 40.57 6.42 29.62
CA THR A 132 41.08 5.85 28.37
C THR A 132 41.89 4.57 28.62
N TYR A 133 41.40 3.44 28.11
CA TYR A 133 42.21 2.23 27.97
C TYR A 133 42.86 2.21 26.59
N ASP A 134 44.16 1.94 26.60
CA ASP A 134 45.05 1.86 25.45
C ASP A 134 44.80 0.55 24.69
N ASP A 135 44.63 0.66 23.37
CA ASP A 135 44.14 -0.37 22.44
C ASP A 135 45.31 -0.93 21.63
N THR A 136 45.95 -2.00 22.11
CA THR A 136 46.88 -2.82 21.30
C THR A 136 47.05 -4.23 21.88
N ASP A 137 46.14 -5.16 21.53
CA ASP A 137 46.42 -6.57 21.17
C ASP A 137 45.12 -7.38 21.21
N TYR A 138 44.39 -7.42 20.09
CA TYR A 138 43.45 -8.51 19.82
C TYR A 138 43.55 -8.95 18.35
N PRO A 139 43.68 -10.25 18.07
CA PRO A 139 43.69 -10.78 16.72
C PRO A 139 42.42 -10.42 15.95
N ARG A 140 42.60 -10.00 14.70
CA ARG A 140 41.52 -9.64 13.76
C ARG A 140 40.74 -10.87 13.34
N ASP A 141 39.74 -11.26 14.12
CA ASP A 141 38.64 -12.09 13.65
C ASP A 141 37.63 -11.19 12.93
N ASN A 142 37.49 -11.43 11.63
CA ASN A 142 36.58 -10.75 10.73
C ASN A 142 35.15 -11.27 10.94
N ASP A 143 34.52 -10.86 12.04
CA ASP A 143 33.08 -11.02 12.20
C ASP A 143 32.37 -9.73 11.81
N SER A 144 31.89 -9.73 10.56
CA SER A 144 30.88 -8.83 10.05
C SER A 144 29.66 -8.88 10.98
N TYR A 145 29.48 -7.86 11.81
CA TYR A 145 28.22 -7.62 12.50
C TYR A 145 27.12 -7.33 11.46
N GLN A 146 26.47 -8.39 11.00
CA GLN A 146 25.17 -8.33 10.37
C GLN A 146 24.18 -7.86 11.44
N LEU A 147 23.58 -6.70 11.21
CA LEU A 147 22.39 -6.26 11.92
C LEU A 147 21.36 -7.40 11.88
N PRO A 148 20.75 -7.78 13.02
CA PRO A 148 19.77 -8.86 13.03
C PRO A 148 18.61 -8.47 12.13
N GLU A 149 18.39 -9.27 11.09
CA GLU A 149 17.11 -9.29 10.40
C GLU A 149 16.02 -9.49 11.46
N GLU A 150 15.02 -8.61 11.47
CA GLU A 150 13.80 -8.79 12.25
C GLU A 150 13.12 -10.08 11.79
N THR A 151 13.53 -11.18 12.41
CA THR A 151 12.84 -12.44 12.34
C THR A 151 11.61 -12.31 13.22
N ASP A 152 10.50 -11.95 12.58
CA ASP A 152 9.17 -12.17 13.11
C ASP A 152 8.98 -13.69 13.28
N ASN A 153 9.36 -14.19 14.46
CA ASN A 153 9.26 -15.59 14.79
C ASN A 153 7.82 -15.91 15.22
N ASN A 154 7.08 -16.44 14.26
CA ASN A 154 6.48 -17.78 14.33
C ASN A 154 5.42 -18.02 15.43
N TYR A 155 4.16 -17.93 15.03
CA TYR A 155 3.13 -18.92 15.38
C TYR A 155 2.12 -19.06 14.23
N GLY A 156 2.32 -20.06 13.35
CA GLY A 156 1.23 -20.57 12.51
C GLY A 156 1.59 -20.93 11.06
N THR A 157 2.11 -22.14 10.88
CA THR A 157 2.11 -22.94 9.65
C THR A 157 2.96 -22.44 8.47
N ASP A 158 3.85 -23.30 7.99
CA ASP A 158 4.60 -23.24 6.72
C ASP A 158 3.72 -23.06 5.45
N GLN A 159 2.43 -22.79 5.60
CA GLN A 159 1.43 -22.70 4.53
C GLN A 159 1.40 -21.32 3.85
N CYS A 160 2.33 -20.42 4.14
CA CYS A 160 2.36 -19.06 3.56
C CYS A 160 3.72 -18.61 3.02
N ARG A 161 4.63 -19.54 2.73
CA ARG A 161 5.92 -19.19 2.11
C ARG A 161 5.78 -18.70 0.67
N ASP A 162 4.81 -19.21 -0.08
CA ASP A 162 4.66 -18.96 -1.52
C ASP A 162 3.28 -18.37 -1.85
N VAL A 163 2.94 -17.24 -1.23
CA VAL A 163 1.70 -16.52 -1.55
C VAL A 163 1.77 -15.96 -2.96
N LEU A 164 0.75 -16.22 -3.78
CA LEU A 164 0.64 -15.64 -5.11
C LEU A 164 0.67 -14.12 -5.04
N ASP A 165 1.65 -13.52 -5.72
CA ASP A 165 1.72 -12.07 -5.86
C ASP A 165 0.64 -11.55 -6.83
N ASN A 166 0.38 -10.24 -6.81
CA ASN A 166 -0.64 -9.64 -7.67
C ASN A 166 -0.41 -9.90 -9.16
N GLN A 167 0.86 -9.91 -9.60
CA GLN A 167 1.19 -10.13 -11.00
C GLN A 167 0.84 -11.58 -11.41
N GLN A 168 1.05 -12.56 -10.53
CA GLN A 168 0.67 -13.95 -10.69
C GLN A 168 -0.86 -14.11 -10.67
N ILE A 169 -1.57 -13.47 -9.72
CA ILE A 169 -3.04 -13.44 -9.67
C ILE A 169 -3.62 -12.85 -10.95
N ASP A 170 -3.10 -11.72 -11.43
CA ASP A 170 -3.56 -11.09 -12.66
C ASP A 170 -3.34 -12.00 -13.89
N ARG A 171 -2.23 -12.75 -13.95
CA ARG A 171 -2.02 -13.77 -15.02
C ARG A 171 -3.07 -14.85 -14.93
N LEU A 172 -3.32 -15.34 -13.73
CA LEU A 172 -4.25 -16.43 -13.50
C LEU A 172 -5.66 -16.02 -13.92
N LEU A 173 -6.15 -14.88 -13.43
CA LEU A 173 -7.48 -14.36 -13.77
C LEU A 173 -7.60 -14.10 -15.28
N GLN A 174 -6.57 -13.53 -15.91
CA GLN A 174 -6.55 -13.36 -17.37
C GLN A 174 -6.62 -14.70 -18.11
N SER A 175 -5.86 -15.70 -17.67
CA SER A 175 -5.85 -17.04 -18.25
C SER A 175 -7.24 -17.70 -18.15
N MET A 176 -7.87 -17.63 -16.98
CA MET A 176 -9.22 -18.13 -16.74
C MET A 176 -10.26 -17.42 -17.60
N ALA A 177 -10.19 -16.09 -17.72
CA ALA A 177 -11.11 -15.30 -18.54
C ALA A 177 -11.05 -15.68 -20.03
N THR A 178 -9.92 -16.20 -20.53
CA THR A 178 -9.80 -16.69 -21.91
C THR A 178 -10.47 -18.06 -22.14
N LYS A 179 -10.83 -18.79 -21.08
CA LYS A 179 -11.40 -20.14 -21.19
C LYS A 179 -12.92 -20.10 -21.33
N ARG A 180 -13.43 -20.96 -22.21
CA ARG A 180 -14.86 -21.07 -22.53
C ARG A 180 -15.63 -21.97 -21.58
N SER A 181 -14.99 -22.98 -20.97
CA SER A 181 -15.63 -23.92 -20.06
C SER A 181 -15.19 -23.70 -18.61
N GLU A 182 -16.11 -23.95 -17.68
CA GLU A 182 -15.86 -23.94 -16.23
C GLU A 182 -14.77 -24.94 -15.84
N SER A 183 -14.83 -26.15 -16.38
CA SER A 183 -13.81 -27.19 -16.14
C SER A 183 -12.39 -26.74 -16.50
N SER A 184 -12.24 -25.98 -17.59
CA SER A 184 -10.93 -25.46 -18.01
C SER A 184 -10.43 -24.36 -17.07
N LYS A 185 -11.33 -23.49 -16.60
CA LYS A 185 -11.00 -22.45 -15.62
C LYS A 185 -10.58 -23.08 -14.29
N GLU A 186 -11.35 -24.05 -13.83
CA GLU A 186 -11.11 -24.74 -12.55
C GLU A 186 -9.79 -25.49 -12.58
N SER A 187 -9.50 -26.21 -13.67
CA SER A 187 -8.22 -26.93 -13.85
C SER A 187 -7.00 -26.00 -13.71
N ILE A 188 -7.04 -24.84 -14.37
CA ILE A 188 -5.95 -23.84 -14.30
C ILE A 188 -5.83 -23.24 -12.90
N ALA A 189 -6.95 -22.91 -12.27
CA ALA A 189 -6.96 -22.35 -10.92
C ALA A 189 -6.42 -23.35 -9.89
N ARG A 190 -6.78 -24.65 -10.00
CA ARG A 190 -6.24 -25.72 -9.16
C ARG A 190 -4.73 -25.89 -9.37
N GLN A 191 -4.27 -25.83 -10.62
CA GLN A 191 -2.85 -25.90 -10.92
C GLN A 191 -2.08 -24.75 -10.24
N ALA A 192 -2.60 -23.53 -10.31
CA ALA A 192 -1.96 -22.37 -9.69
C ALA A 192 -1.88 -22.48 -8.15
N LEU A 193 -2.90 -23.05 -7.50
CA LEU A 193 -2.93 -23.23 -6.04
C LEU A 193 -2.32 -24.55 -5.55
N SER A 194 -1.81 -25.41 -6.44
CA SER A 194 -1.26 -26.70 -6.04
C SER A 194 0.04 -26.61 -5.23
N GLN A 195 0.83 -25.56 -5.47
CA GLN A 195 2.11 -25.30 -4.80
C GLN A 195 2.22 -23.87 -4.28
N ASN A 196 1.16 -23.07 -4.41
CA ASN A 196 1.15 -21.68 -3.96
C ASN A 196 -0.01 -21.47 -3.00
N SER A 197 0.16 -20.48 -2.16
CA SER A 197 -0.87 -20.02 -1.23
C SER A 197 -1.56 -18.78 -1.77
N ILE A 198 -2.71 -18.45 -1.21
CA ILE A 198 -3.53 -17.34 -1.67
C ILE A 198 -4.15 -16.57 -0.51
N LEU A 199 -4.42 -15.28 -0.72
CA LEU A 199 -5.20 -14.47 0.21
C LEU A 199 -6.70 -14.65 -0.04
N ALA A 200 -7.51 -14.53 1.01
CA ALA A 200 -8.96 -14.70 0.92
C ALA A 200 -9.61 -13.73 -0.09
N GLU A 201 -9.12 -12.49 -0.17
CA GLU A 201 -9.58 -11.49 -1.14
C GLU A 201 -9.27 -11.89 -2.60
N ASP A 202 -8.11 -12.49 -2.85
CA ASP A 202 -7.72 -12.96 -4.19
C ASP A 202 -8.48 -14.24 -4.56
N LEU A 203 -8.75 -15.11 -3.59
CA LEU A 203 -9.59 -16.29 -3.77
C LEU A 203 -11.01 -15.87 -4.17
N LYS A 204 -11.59 -14.85 -3.53
CA LYS A 204 -12.88 -14.28 -3.93
C LYS A 204 -12.86 -13.87 -5.41
N ALA A 205 -11.82 -13.16 -5.85
CA ALA A 205 -11.69 -12.74 -7.26
C ALA A 205 -11.59 -13.92 -8.24
N ILE A 206 -10.96 -15.04 -7.84
CA ILE A 206 -10.95 -16.28 -8.62
C ILE A 206 -12.36 -16.88 -8.69
N LEU A 207 -13.08 -16.93 -7.57
CA LEU A 207 -14.43 -17.50 -7.51
C LEU A 207 -15.43 -16.74 -8.39
N GLU A 208 -15.30 -15.42 -8.47
CA GLU A 208 -16.10 -14.57 -9.36
C GLU A 208 -15.89 -14.86 -10.86
N GLN A 209 -14.83 -15.60 -11.24
CA GLN A 209 -14.64 -16.05 -12.62
C GLN A 209 -15.54 -17.23 -13.01
N PHE A 210 -16.07 -17.96 -12.03
CA PHE A 210 -16.94 -19.10 -12.25
C PHE A 210 -18.39 -18.67 -12.42
N GLN A 211 -19.10 -19.32 -13.33
CA GLN A 211 -20.51 -19.04 -13.63
C GLN A 211 -21.47 -19.88 -12.78
N TYR A 212 -21.09 -21.12 -12.45
CA TYR A 212 -21.94 -22.01 -11.68
C TYR A 212 -21.55 -21.99 -10.21
N GLU A 213 -22.57 -21.93 -9.36
CA GLU A 213 -22.37 -21.83 -7.92
C GLU A 213 -21.74 -23.11 -7.33
N ASP A 214 -22.11 -24.28 -7.85
CA ASP A 214 -21.49 -25.55 -7.47
C ASP A 214 -19.97 -25.55 -7.73
N THR A 215 -19.52 -24.96 -8.84
CA THR A 215 -18.08 -24.81 -9.14
C THR A 215 -17.41 -23.91 -8.10
N ARG A 216 -18.02 -22.77 -7.76
CA ARG A 216 -17.49 -21.85 -6.74
C ARG A 216 -17.35 -22.56 -5.40
N LEU A 217 -18.38 -23.31 -4.98
CA LEU A 217 -18.40 -24.00 -3.70
C LEU A 217 -17.31 -25.06 -3.62
N ASN A 218 -17.22 -25.91 -4.63
CA ASN A 218 -16.23 -26.99 -4.68
C ASN A 218 -14.80 -26.44 -4.75
N PHE A 219 -14.59 -25.34 -5.48
CA PHE A 219 -13.29 -24.69 -5.55
C PHE A 219 -12.92 -23.98 -4.23
N ALA A 220 -13.86 -23.29 -3.59
CA ALA A 220 -13.64 -22.63 -2.30
C ALA A 220 -13.24 -23.62 -1.20
N LYS A 221 -13.94 -24.77 -1.12
CA LYS A 221 -13.59 -25.87 -0.20
C LYS A 221 -12.17 -26.38 -0.45
N PHE A 222 -11.79 -26.57 -1.72
CA PHE A 222 -10.43 -26.97 -2.10
C PHE A 222 -9.39 -25.93 -1.67
N ALA A 223 -9.64 -24.66 -1.94
CA ALA A 223 -8.71 -23.57 -1.71
C ALA A 223 -8.58 -23.16 -0.23
N TYR A 224 -9.49 -23.60 0.65
CA TYR A 224 -9.44 -23.26 2.08
C TYR A 224 -8.09 -23.62 2.75
N ASN A 225 -7.51 -24.75 2.38
CA ASN A 225 -6.19 -25.15 2.88
C ASN A 225 -5.04 -24.32 2.29
N ALA A 226 -5.16 -23.88 1.04
CA ALA A 226 -4.19 -23.01 0.40
C ALA A 226 -4.36 -21.53 0.83
N THR A 227 -5.42 -21.20 1.58
CA THR A 227 -5.67 -19.83 2.01
C THR A 227 -4.82 -19.48 3.22
N CYS A 228 -4.06 -18.39 3.09
CA CYS A 228 -3.12 -17.94 4.09
C CYS A 228 -3.77 -17.23 5.27
N ASP A 229 -4.57 -16.21 4.98
CA ASP A 229 -5.23 -15.37 5.96
C ASP A 229 -6.62 -15.91 6.29
N ARG A 230 -6.71 -17.17 6.76
CA ARG A 230 -7.99 -17.86 7.07
C ARG A 230 -8.90 -17.08 8.02
N ARG A 231 -8.35 -16.20 8.86
CA ARG A 231 -9.13 -15.30 9.73
C ARG A 231 -10.03 -14.35 8.93
N ASN A 232 -9.65 -14.02 7.71
CA ASN A 232 -10.40 -13.17 6.79
C ASN A 232 -11.26 -13.96 5.80
N PHE A 233 -11.35 -15.28 5.94
CA PHE A 233 -12.02 -16.14 4.94
C PHE A 233 -13.49 -15.78 4.72
N TYR A 234 -14.14 -15.10 5.66
CA TYR A 234 -15.51 -14.61 5.53
C TYR A 234 -15.75 -13.76 4.27
N VAL A 235 -14.73 -13.08 3.71
CA VAL A 235 -14.88 -12.28 2.48
C VAL A 235 -15.23 -13.13 1.25
N VAL A 236 -14.91 -14.42 1.29
CA VAL A 236 -15.23 -15.38 0.22
C VAL A 236 -16.75 -15.58 0.07
N ASN A 237 -17.52 -15.37 1.14
CA ASN A 237 -18.97 -15.51 1.11
C ASN A 237 -19.63 -14.57 0.09
N ASP A 238 -19.05 -13.39 -0.14
CA ASP A 238 -19.54 -12.41 -1.13
C ASP A 238 -19.51 -12.92 -2.58
N ALA A 239 -18.76 -14.00 -2.87
CA ALA A 239 -18.73 -14.61 -4.19
C ALA A 239 -19.92 -15.56 -4.44
N PHE A 240 -20.73 -15.86 -3.44
CA PHE A 240 -21.89 -16.75 -3.54
C PHE A 240 -23.19 -15.96 -3.72
N SER A 241 -24.12 -16.50 -4.50
CA SER A 241 -25.45 -15.89 -4.69
C SER A 241 -26.51 -16.54 -3.81
N TYR A 242 -26.31 -17.80 -3.38
CA TYR A 242 -27.23 -18.52 -2.54
C TYR A 242 -26.67 -18.75 -1.14
N GLU A 243 -27.49 -18.40 -0.15
CA GLU A 243 -27.26 -18.63 1.27
C GLU A 243 -26.98 -20.11 1.60
N THR A 244 -27.56 -21.04 0.84
CA THR A 244 -27.32 -22.48 1.01
C THR A 244 -25.86 -22.85 0.79
N SER A 245 -25.21 -22.24 -0.20
CA SER A 245 -23.80 -22.49 -0.53
C SER A 245 -22.87 -21.94 0.54
N ILE A 246 -23.21 -20.77 1.10
CA ILE A 246 -22.48 -20.15 2.21
C ILE A 246 -22.52 -21.07 3.44
N ARG A 247 -23.72 -21.53 3.84
CA ARG A 247 -23.88 -22.45 4.97
C ARG A 247 -23.13 -23.76 4.77
N GLU A 248 -23.13 -24.30 3.55
CA GLU A 248 -22.42 -25.54 3.25
C GLU A 248 -20.89 -25.36 3.31
N LEU A 249 -20.38 -24.20 2.87
CA LEU A 249 -18.97 -23.84 3.01
C LEU A 249 -18.57 -23.67 4.48
N GLU A 250 -19.39 -22.97 5.28
CA GLU A 250 -19.17 -22.80 6.71
C GLU A 250 -19.18 -24.14 7.46
N GLN A 251 -20.14 -25.01 7.13
CA GLN A 251 -20.20 -26.36 7.70
C GLN A 251 -18.93 -27.17 7.36
N TYR A 252 -18.43 -27.08 6.13
CA TYR A 252 -17.19 -27.73 5.73
C TYR A 252 -15.99 -27.22 6.53
N ILE A 253 -15.91 -25.90 6.74
CA ILE A 253 -14.81 -25.26 7.49
C ILE A 253 -14.83 -25.67 8.96
N ASN A 254 -16.01 -25.68 9.59
CA ASN A 254 -16.16 -26.02 11.01
C ASN A 254 -15.87 -27.49 11.35
N GLN A 255 -15.76 -28.37 10.33
CA GLN A 255 -15.45 -29.79 10.51
C GLN A 255 -13.94 -30.11 10.44
N ARG A 256 -13.08 -29.10 10.30
CA ARG A 256 -11.62 -29.23 10.25
C ARG A 256 -10.94 -28.64 11.46
#